data_AF-A0A250G268-F1
#
_entry.id   AF-A0A250G268-F1
#
_cell.length_a   1.000
_cell.length_b   1.000
_cell.length_c   1.000
_cell.angle_alpha   90.00
_cell.angle_beta   90.00
_cell.angle_gamma   90.00
#
_symmetry.space_group_name_H-M   'P 1'
#
loop_
_entity.id
_entity.type
_entity.pdbx_description
1 polymer ?
#
loop_
_entity_poly.entity_id
_entity_poly.type
_entity_poly.pdbx_seq_one_letter_code
_entity_poly.pdbx_strand_id
1 'polypeptide(L)'
;MKNQDEFTYTEAYFRKNRHIKYQLMAKLTHFSYLNIWRDLEYEFLNSNFSSYEEAEEFADDISFFLGKELSVSHILSSADEISNRIIDYTQRAKEIQEEIVANFHILHFTVEDFHFLVTFEPSLYRFLRAWGMHIVKIYETVAQYTLGNISKQECESKIKEFRQNQFREMPKQSLKDATGLLTKLFWMVYKRYLRKRQMAKEMGWD
;
A
#
# COMPACT_ATOMS: atom_id res chain seq x y z
N MET A 1 29.50 15.82 5.25
CA MET A 1 28.17 15.39 5.75
C MET A 1 28.39 14.70 7.09
N LYS A 2 27.68 15.08 8.15
CA LYS A 2 27.77 14.35 9.43
C LYS A 2 27.15 12.97 9.21
N ASN A 3 27.87 11.91 9.58
CA ASN A 3 27.32 10.56 9.69
C ASN A 3 26.09 10.63 10.59
N GLN A 4 24.89 10.54 10.02
CA GLN A 4 23.71 10.26 10.81
C GLN A 4 23.92 8.87 11.39
N ASP A 5 24.03 8.77 12.71
CA ASP A 5 24.05 7.48 13.40
C ASP A 5 22.91 6.62 12.87
N GLU A 6 23.26 5.45 12.35
CA GLU A 6 22.36 4.63 11.55
C GLU A 6 21.17 4.15 12.37
N PHE A 7 20.01 4.75 12.12
CA PHE A 7 18.79 4.41 12.82
C PHE A 7 18.33 2.97 12.47
N THR A 8 18.06 2.15 13.50
CA THR A 8 17.56 0.77 13.33
C THR A 8 16.22 0.56 14.03
N TYR A 9 15.18 0.17 13.28
CA TYR A 9 13.89 -0.19 13.83
C TYR A 9 13.95 -1.53 14.58
N THR A 10 13.29 -1.57 15.73
CA THR A 10 13.04 -2.79 16.50
C THR A 10 11.57 -2.88 16.89
N GLU A 11 11.10 -4.07 17.22
CA GLU A 11 9.74 -4.21 17.76
C GLU A 11 9.54 -3.38 19.04
N ALA A 12 10.56 -3.32 19.90
CA ALA A 12 10.53 -2.51 21.11
C ALA A 12 10.37 -1.01 20.78
N TYR A 13 11.05 -0.53 19.74
CA TYR A 13 10.88 0.84 19.25
C TYR A 13 9.44 1.10 18.80
N PHE A 14 8.85 0.24 17.96
CA PHE A 14 7.46 0.42 17.52
C PHE A 14 6.42 0.25 18.63
N ARG A 15 6.68 -0.54 19.67
CA ARG A 15 5.80 -0.63 20.84
C ARG A 15 5.73 0.70 21.60
N LYS A 16 6.86 1.41 21.69
CA LYS A 16 6.96 2.74 22.31
C LYS A 16 6.47 3.85 21.37
N ASN A 17 6.74 3.74 20.08
CA ASN A 17 6.42 4.74 19.05
C ASN A 17 5.38 4.22 18.06
N ARG A 18 4.18 3.92 18.57
CA ARG A 18 3.11 3.28 17.76
C ARG A 18 2.69 4.14 16.57
N HIS A 19 2.68 5.46 16.73
CA HIS A 19 2.33 6.40 15.65
C HIS A 19 3.29 6.25 14.45
N ILE A 20 4.60 6.14 14.69
CA ILE A 20 5.61 5.94 13.63
C ILE A 20 5.34 4.64 12.89
N LYS A 21 5.06 3.54 13.62
CA LYS A 21 4.68 2.26 13.00
C LYS A 21 3.49 2.45 12.08
N TYR A 22 2.41 3.07 12.56
CA TYR A 22 1.18 3.19 11.80
C TYR A 22 1.30 4.15 10.61
N GLN A 23 2.00 5.27 10.75
CA GLN A 23 2.29 6.17 9.63
C GLN A 23 3.14 5.49 8.55
N LEU A 24 4.19 4.76 8.96
CA LEU A 24 5.02 4.01 8.03
C LEU A 24 4.20 2.95 7.27
N MET A 25 3.40 2.16 7.99
CA MET A 25 2.56 1.15 7.37
C MET A 25 1.51 1.77 6.43
N ALA A 26 0.95 2.94 6.78
CA ALA A 26 0.05 3.69 5.90
C ALA A 26 0.76 4.05 4.59
N LYS A 27 1.96 4.63 4.65
CA LYS A 27 2.73 5.04 3.46
C LYS A 27 3.15 3.85 2.60
N LEU A 28 3.67 2.77 3.19
CA LEU A 28 4.01 1.54 2.45
C LEU A 28 2.78 0.91 1.77
N THR A 29 1.63 0.93 2.45
CA THR A 29 0.37 0.43 1.90
C THR A 29 -0.12 1.32 0.75
N HIS A 30 -0.03 2.64 0.90
CA HIS A 30 -0.43 3.60 -0.14
C HIS A 30 0.46 3.49 -1.38
N PHE A 31 1.78 3.41 -1.18
CA PHE A 31 2.74 3.13 -2.25
C PHE A 31 2.36 1.86 -3.01
N SER A 32 2.11 0.76 -2.29
CA SER A 32 1.72 -0.51 -2.90
C SER A 32 0.39 -0.40 -3.64
N TYR A 33 -0.61 0.25 -3.04
CA TYR A 33 -1.92 0.46 -3.64
C TYR A 33 -1.84 1.21 -4.98
N LEU A 34 -1.04 2.28 -5.05
CA LEU A 34 -0.89 3.05 -6.28
C LEU A 34 -0.21 2.24 -7.39
N ASN A 35 0.85 1.50 -7.06
CA ASN A 35 1.51 0.64 -8.05
C ASN A 35 0.57 -0.47 -8.54
N ILE A 36 -0.20 -1.09 -7.64
CA ILE A 36 -1.22 -2.09 -7.97
C ILE A 36 -2.24 -1.55 -8.98
N TRP A 37 -2.74 -0.33 -8.76
CA TRP A 37 -3.71 0.29 -9.67
C TRP A 37 -3.06 0.74 -10.97
N ARG A 38 -1.84 1.26 -10.94
CA ARG A 38 -1.07 1.57 -12.15
C ARG A 38 -0.87 0.33 -13.03
N ASP A 39 -0.51 -0.80 -12.45
CA ASP A 39 -0.28 -2.04 -13.19
C ASP A 39 -1.58 -2.54 -13.82
N LEU A 40 -2.72 -2.36 -13.14
CA LEU A 40 -4.04 -2.63 -13.70
C LEU A 40 -4.41 -1.67 -14.86
N GLU A 41 -4.07 -0.39 -14.77
CA GLU A 41 -4.28 0.54 -15.91
C GLU A 41 -3.42 0.16 -17.12
N TYR A 42 -2.20 -0.37 -16.91
CA TYR A 42 -1.41 -0.94 -18.00
C TYR A 42 -2.07 -2.17 -18.61
N GLU A 43 -2.72 -3.02 -17.81
CA GLU A 43 -3.52 -4.13 -18.34
C GLU A 43 -4.64 -3.58 -19.25
N PHE A 44 -5.38 -2.55 -18.81
CA PHE A 44 -6.44 -1.92 -19.62
C PHE A 44 -5.93 -1.30 -20.92
N LEU A 45 -4.79 -0.60 -20.87
CA LEU A 45 -4.20 0.01 -22.06
C LEU A 45 -3.85 -1.01 -23.15
N ASN A 46 -3.52 -2.24 -22.74
CA ASN A 46 -3.15 -3.33 -23.63
C ASN A 46 -4.33 -4.25 -23.99
N SER A 47 -5.50 -4.05 -23.39
CA SER A 47 -6.70 -4.81 -23.71
C SER A 47 -7.33 -4.31 -25.01
N ASN A 48 -7.44 -5.20 -26.00
CA ASN A 48 -8.16 -4.91 -27.26
C ASN A 48 -9.55 -5.56 -27.19
N PHE A 49 -10.53 -4.87 -26.60
CA PHE A 49 -11.91 -5.34 -26.60
C PHE A 49 -12.52 -5.21 -27.98
N SER A 50 -13.07 -6.30 -28.51
CA SER A 50 -13.69 -6.37 -29.82
C SER A 50 -15.16 -5.93 -29.82
N SER A 51 -15.80 -5.88 -28.64
CA SER A 51 -17.15 -5.34 -28.45
C SER A 51 -17.35 -4.76 -27.04
N TYR A 52 -18.49 -4.08 -26.82
CA TYR A 52 -18.86 -3.55 -25.51
C TYR A 52 -19.19 -4.69 -24.52
N GLU A 53 -19.85 -5.75 -25.00
CA GLU A 53 -20.21 -6.92 -24.20
C GLU A 53 -18.96 -7.65 -23.67
N GLU A 54 -17.90 -7.75 -24.49
CA GLU A 54 -16.63 -8.31 -24.04
C GLU A 54 -15.98 -7.45 -22.94
N ALA A 55 -16.08 -6.13 -23.06
CA ALA A 55 -15.60 -5.20 -22.04
C ALA A 55 -16.46 -5.23 -20.77
N GLU A 56 -17.77 -5.51 -20.88
CA GLU A 56 -18.69 -5.67 -19.76
C GLU A 56 -18.42 -6.96 -18.98
N GLU A 57 -18.27 -8.10 -19.66
CA GLU A 57 -17.86 -9.36 -19.04
C GLU A 57 -16.51 -9.23 -18.32
N PHE A 58 -15.54 -8.56 -18.97
CA PHE A 58 -14.25 -8.28 -18.36
C PHE A 58 -14.36 -7.32 -17.16
N ALA A 59 -15.23 -6.31 -17.25
CA ALA A 59 -15.52 -5.40 -16.15
C ALA A 59 -16.11 -6.13 -14.96
N ASP A 60 -17.01 -7.08 -15.18
CA ASP A 60 -17.63 -7.89 -14.14
C ASP A 60 -16.62 -8.83 -13.49
N ASP A 61 -15.81 -9.53 -14.28
CA ASP A 61 -14.75 -10.40 -13.78
C ASP A 61 -13.76 -9.61 -12.93
N ILE A 62 -13.27 -8.48 -13.44
CA ILE A 62 -12.37 -7.63 -12.68
C ILE A 62 -13.08 -7.04 -11.47
N SER A 63 -14.33 -6.59 -11.58
CA SER A 63 -15.09 -6.07 -10.44
C SER A 63 -15.24 -7.11 -9.34
N PHE A 64 -15.45 -8.37 -9.70
CA PHE A 64 -15.46 -9.50 -8.78
C PHE A 64 -14.09 -9.69 -8.10
N PHE A 65 -13.00 -9.70 -8.88
CA PHE A 65 -11.64 -9.88 -8.35
C PHE A 65 -11.14 -8.69 -7.51
N LEU A 66 -11.43 -7.47 -7.94
CA LEU A 66 -11.14 -6.23 -7.22
C LEU A 66 -12.11 -6.02 -6.05
N GLY A 67 -13.25 -6.69 -6.08
CA GLY A 67 -14.35 -6.46 -5.15
C GLY A 67 -14.74 -4.99 -5.03
N LYS A 68 -14.65 -4.28 -6.14
CA LYS A 68 -15.13 -2.92 -6.33
C LYS A 68 -15.64 -2.87 -7.75
N GLU A 69 -16.86 -2.38 -7.94
CA GLU A 69 -17.42 -2.15 -9.26
C GLU A 69 -16.51 -1.20 -10.05
N LEU A 70 -16.02 -1.67 -11.18
CA LEU A 70 -15.42 -0.87 -12.22
C LEU A 70 -16.45 -0.69 -13.31
N SER A 71 -16.79 0.56 -13.61
CA SER A 71 -17.66 0.84 -14.74
C SER A 71 -16.96 0.44 -16.04
N VAL A 72 -17.73 -0.08 -16.99
CA VAL A 72 -17.24 -0.38 -18.35
C VAL A 72 -16.59 0.87 -18.98
N SER A 73 -17.10 2.06 -18.67
CA SER A 73 -16.50 3.34 -19.10
C SER A 73 -15.10 3.62 -18.55
N HIS A 74 -14.73 3.05 -17.39
CA HIS A 74 -13.37 3.15 -16.86
C HIS A 74 -12.40 2.31 -17.69
N ILE A 75 -12.85 1.14 -18.13
CA ILE A 75 -12.07 0.17 -18.90
C ILE A 75 -11.97 0.60 -20.37
N LEU A 76 -13.06 1.09 -20.95
CA LEU A 76 -13.15 1.63 -22.30
C LEU A 76 -12.73 3.12 -22.39
N SER A 77 -12.04 3.63 -21.36
CA SER A 77 -11.44 4.97 -21.44
C SER A 77 -10.47 5.06 -22.63
N SER A 78 -10.31 6.25 -23.18
CA SER A 78 -9.33 6.48 -24.24
C SER A 78 -7.90 6.18 -23.77
N ALA A 79 -7.01 5.84 -24.71
CA ALA A 79 -5.60 5.60 -24.40
C ALA A 79 -4.94 6.79 -23.67
N ASP A 80 -5.34 8.02 -24.01
CA ASP A 80 -4.87 9.24 -23.34
C ASP A 80 -5.36 9.33 -21.89
N GLU A 81 -6.62 9.01 -21.62
CA GLU A 81 -7.17 8.99 -20.26
C GLU A 81 -6.49 7.93 -19.39
N ILE A 82 -6.31 6.71 -19.92
CA ILE A 82 -5.60 5.63 -19.22
C ILE A 82 -4.14 6.05 -18.95
N SER A 83 -3.46 6.62 -19.95
CA SER A 83 -2.07 7.10 -19.82
C SER A 83 -1.94 8.19 -18.76
N ASN A 84 -2.89 9.13 -18.70
CA ASN A 84 -2.90 10.18 -17.68
C ASN A 84 -3.07 9.60 -16.26
N ARG A 85 -3.90 8.58 -16.07
CA ARG A 85 -4.03 7.89 -14.78
C ARG A 85 -2.74 7.17 -14.38
N ILE A 86 -2.09 6.49 -15.33
CA ILE A 86 -0.78 5.84 -15.11
C ILE A 86 0.26 6.86 -14.65
N ILE A 87 0.31 8.04 -15.28
CA ILE A 87 1.22 9.13 -14.92
C ILE A 87 0.91 9.62 -13.49
N ASP A 88 -0.36 9.88 -13.15
CA ASP A 88 -0.77 10.31 -11.80
C ASP A 88 -0.34 9.29 -10.72
N TYR A 89 -0.65 8.01 -10.93
CA TYR A 89 -0.28 6.96 -9.99
C TYR A 89 1.23 6.83 -9.83
N THR A 90 1.98 6.94 -10.93
CA THR A 90 3.45 6.87 -10.92
C THR A 90 4.05 8.03 -10.14
N GLN A 91 3.60 9.25 -10.41
CA GLN A 91 4.12 10.45 -9.75
C GLN A 91 3.83 10.42 -8.25
N ARG A 92 2.60 10.09 -7.86
CA ARG A 92 2.21 10.01 -6.45
C ARG A 92 2.92 8.88 -5.71
N ALA A 93 3.14 7.73 -6.35
CA ALA A 93 3.91 6.64 -5.76
C ALA A 93 5.36 7.06 -5.51
N LYS A 94 5.96 7.80 -6.44
CA LYS A 94 7.31 8.35 -6.28
C LYS A 94 7.39 9.34 -5.11
N GLU A 95 6.46 10.28 -5.01
CA GLU A 95 6.40 11.23 -3.89
C GLU A 95 6.29 10.51 -2.54
N ILE A 96 5.44 9.47 -2.44
CA ILE A 96 5.33 8.66 -1.23
C ILE A 96 6.62 7.90 -0.92
N GLN A 97 7.32 7.37 -1.94
CA GLN A 97 8.59 6.69 -1.76
C GLN A 97 9.64 7.66 -1.20
N GLU A 98 9.73 8.87 -1.74
CA GLU A 98 10.63 9.93 -1.28
C GLU A 98 10.31 10.34 0.16
N GLU A 99 9.02 10.49 0.50
CA GLU A 99 8.59 10.77 1.87
C GLU A 99 8.93 9.62 2.84
N ILE A 100 8.83 8.36 2.41
CA ILE A 100 9.20 7.21 3.24
C ILE A 100 10.69 7.27 3.55
N VAL A 101 11.51 7.56 2.54
CA VAL A 101 12.96 7.64 2.67
C VAL A 101 13.37 8.78 3.59
N ALA A 102 12.80 9.96 3.38
CA ALA A 102 13.12 11.17 4.15
C ALA A 102 12.67 11.07 5.62
N ASN A 103 11.46 10.55 5.87
CA ASN A 103 10.84 10.61 7.20
C ASN A 103 11.05 9.35 8.05
N PHE A 104 11.35 8.21 7.42
CA PHE A 104 11.43 6.92 8.11
C PHE A 104 12.80 6.23 7.96
N HIS A 105 13.80 6.85 7.33
CA HIS A 105 15.14 6.26 7.19
C HIS A 105 15.12 4.85 6.56
N ILE A 106 14.19 4.62 5.64
CA ILE A 106 14.07 3.38 4.86
C ILE A 106 14.61 3.65 3.46
N LEU A 107 15.49 2.80 2.96
CA LEU A 107 16.06 2.98 1.62
C LEU A 107 15.04 2.69 0.52
N HIS A 108 15.18 3.35 -0.63
CA HIS A 108 14.31 3.18 -1.80
C HIS A 108 14.06 1.71 -2.16
N PHE A 109 15.12 0.91 -2.27
CA PHE A 109 15.00 -0.52 -2.59
C PHE A 109 14.20 -1.33 -1.56
N THR A 110 14.17 -0.89 -0.29
CA THR A 110 13.42 -1.57 0.78
C THR A 110 11.92 -1.30 0.61
N VAL A 111 11.55 -0.11 0.12
CA VAL A 111 10.16 0.22 -0.25
C VAL A 111 9.72 -0.62 -1.45
N GLU A 112 10.59 -0.75 -2.46
CA GLU A 112 10.32 -1.56 -3.66
C GLU A 112 10.23 -3.06 -3.34
N ASP A 113 11.13 -3.62 -2.53
CA ASP A 113 11.09 -5.03 -2.11
C ASP A 113 9.82 -5.35 -1.30
N PHE A 114 9.32 -4.38 -0.53
CA PHE A 114 8.02 -4.50 0.14
C PHE A 114 6.88 -4.62 -0.85
N HIS A 115 6.79 -3.73 -1.83
CA HIS A 115 5.75 -3.79 -2.86
C HIS A 115 5.88 -5.07 -3.69
N PHE A 116 7.09 -5.45 -4.09
CA PHE A 116 7.36 -6.70 -4.80
C PHE A 116 6.78 -7.90 -4.03
N LEU A 117 7.07 -8.05 -2.74
CA LEU A 117 6.52 -9.17 -1.99
C LEU A 117 5.01 -9.12 -1.79
N VAL A 118 4.41 -7.92 -1.78
CA VAL A 118 2.95 -7.78 -1.78
C VAL A 118 2.35 -8.37 -3.06
N THR A 119 2.99 -8.24 -4.23
CA THR A 119 2.46 -8.81 -5.48
C THR A 119 2.48 -10.34 -5.51
N PHE A 120 3.39 -10.96 -4.75
CA PHE A 120 3.48 -12.42 -4.59
C PHE A 120 2.67 -12.99 -3.41
N GLU A 121 1.88 -12.18 -2.72
CA GLU A 121 0.96 -12.62 -1.67
C GLU A 121 -0.49 -12.45 -2.16
N PRO A 122 -1.08 -13.44 -2.88
CA PRO A 122 -2.31 -13.22 -3.65
C PRO A 122 -3.53 -12.81 -2.83
N SER A 123 -3.59 -13.23 -1.56
CA SER A 123 -4.66 -12.84 -0.63
C SER A 123 -4.55 -11.37 -0.25
N LEU A 124 -3.33 -10.92 0.10
CA LEU A 124 -3.06 -9.53 0.44
C LEU A 124 -3.18 -8.63 -0.79
N TYR A 125 -2.62 -9.04 -1.93
CA TYR A 125 -2.69 -8.30 -3.18
C TYR A 125 -4.13 -7.97 -3.59
N ARG A 126 -5.00 -8.99 -3.64
CA ARG A 126 -6.44 -8.80 -3.92
C ARG A 126 -7.13 -7.94 -2.87
N PHE A 127 -6.78 -8.13 -1.60
CA PHE A 127 -7.35 -7.32 -0.53
C PHE A 127 -6.95 -5.84 -0.64
N LEU A 128 -5.70 -5.54 -0.99
CA LEU A 128 -5.24 -4.16 -1.20
C LEU A 128 -5.82 -3.54 -2.46
N ARG A 129 -6.00 -4.30 -3.55
CA ARG A 129 -6.74 -3.82 -4.74
C ARG A 129 -8.11 -3.24 -4.35
N ALA A 130 -8.84 -3.97 -3.52
CA ALA A 130 -10.17 -3.61 -3.03
C ALA A 130 -10.19 -2.49 -1.98
N TRP A 131 -9.30 -2.60 -0.99
CA TRP A 131 -9.43 -1.92 0.30
C TRP A 131 -8.21 -1.09 0.68
N GLY A 132 -7.18 -1.02 -0.18
CA GLY A 132 -5.89 -0.40 0.16
C GLY A 132 -6.04 1.01 0.72
N MET A 133 -6.79 1.89 0.06
CA MET A 133 -7.03 3.25 0.59
C MET A 133 -7.83 3.29 1.89
N HIS A 134 -8.74 2.34 2.11
CA HIS A 134 -9.45 2.24 3.39
C HIS A 134 -8.48 1.82 4.50
N ILE A 135 -7.56 0.89 4.23
CA ILE A 135 -6.52 0.47 5.16
C ILE A 135 -5.55 1.62 5.46
N VAL A 136 -5.17 2.41 4.45
CA VAL A 136 -4.36 3.63 4.63
C VAL A 136 -5.04 4.56 5.63
N LYS A 137 -6.31 4.91 5.40
CA LYS A 137 -7.10 5.77 6.29
C LYS A 137 -7.22 5.20 7.71
N ILE A 138 -7.42 3.89 7.83
CA ILE A 138 -7.45 3.21 9.12
C ILE A 138 -6.10 3.39 9.84
N TYR A 139 -4.97 3.13 9.17
CA TYR A 139 -3.66 3.30 9.79
C TYR A 139 -3.37 4.75 10.18
N GLU A 140 -3.69 5.72 9.33
CA GLU A 140 -3.56 7.15 9.63
C GLU A 140 -4.39 7.53 10.85
N THR A 141 -5.62 7.03 10.95
CA THR A 141 -6.52 7.30 12.08
C THR A 141 -5.99 6.70 13.38
N VAL A 142 -5.49 5.46 13.33
CA VAL A 142 -4.84 4.85 14.49
C VAL A 142 -3.57 5.64 14.87
N ALA A 143 -2.82 6.16 13.90
CA ALA A 143 -1.67 7.03 14.19
C ALA A 143 -2.09 8.30 14.94
N GLN A 144 -3.13 9.00 14.48
CA GLN A 144 -3.67 10.19 15.16
C GLN A 144 -4.12 9.88 16.59
N TYR A 145 -4.77 8.74 16.81
CA TYR A 145 -5.12 8.29 18.15
C TYR A 145 -3.88 8.04 19.02
N THR A 146 -2.86 7.36 18.49
CA THR A 146 -1.62 7.10 19.24
C THR A 146 -0.77 8.35 19.50
N LEU A 147 -1.00 9.44 18.77
CA LEU A 147 -0.42 10.76 19.04
C LEU A 147 -1.22 11.55 20.10
N GLY A 148 -2.42 11.09 20.47
CA GLY A 148 -3.32 11.83 21.37
C GLY A 148 -4.13 12.93 20.69
N ASN A 149 -4.09 13.01 19.36
CA ASN A 149 -4.79 14.06 18.60
C ASN A 149 -6.31 13.82 18.51
N ILE A 150 -6.74 12.56 18.63
CA ILE A 150 -8.16 12.18 18.65
C ILE A 150 -8.43 11.21 19.79
N SER A 151 -9.67 11.18 20.27
CA SER A 151 -10.09 10.26 21.32
C SER A 151 -10.18 8.82 20.81
N LYS A 152 -10.18 7.84 21.73
CA LYS A 152 -10.42 6.43 21.39
C LYS A 152 -11.79 6.23 20.72
N GLN A 153 -12.84 6.87 21.25
CA GLN A 153 -14.19 6.76 20.71
C GLN A 153 -14.28 7.31 19.28
N GLU A 154 -13.65 8.46 19.02
CA GLU A 154 -13.58 9.04 17.69
C GLU A 154 -12.81 8.15 16.71
N CYS A 155 -11.68 7.59 17.14
CA CYS A 155 -10.89 6.63 16.37
C CYS A 155 -11.72 5.39 15.98
N GLU A 156 -12.45 4.80 16.94
CA GLU A 156 -13.30 3.64 16.71
C GLU A 156 -14.46 3.96 15.76
N SER A 157 -15.06 5.16 15.87
CA SER A 157 -16.12 5.63 14.96
C SER A 157 -15.61 5.73 13.52
N LYS A 158 -14.49 6.45 13.32
CA LYS A 158 -13.87 6.61 11.99
C LYS A 158 -13.47 5.28 11.37
N ILE A 159 -12.89 4.37 12.14
CA ILE A 159 -12.54 3.02 11.64
C ILE A 159 -13.80 2.25 11.24
N LYS A 160 -14.91 2.37 11.99
CA LYS A 160 -16.18 1.74 11.62
C LYS A 160 -16.69 2.28 10.29
N GLU A 161 -16.63 3.59 10.06
CA GLU A 161 -16.99 4.23 8.80
C GLU A 161 -16.09 3.76 7.65
N PHE A 162 -14.76 3.72 7.82
CA PHE A 162 -13.84 3.25 6.78
C PHE A 162 -13.95 1.77 6.46
N ARG A 163 -14.52 0.96 7.34
CA ARG A 163 -14.83 -0.44 7.05
C ARG A 163 -16.08 -0.60 6.19
N GLN A 164 -16.82 0.47 5.92
CA GLN A 164 -17.94 0.49 5.00
C GLN A 164 -17.47 1.13 3.68
N ASN A 165 -17.83 0.54 2.55
CA ASN A 165 -17.86 1.25 1.28
C ASN A 165 -19.30 1.24 0.73
N GLN A 166 -19.52 1.85 -0.43
CA GLN A 166 -20.85 1.98 -1.04
C GLN A 166 -21.54 0.63 -1.31
N PHE A 167 -20.79 -0.48 -1.34
CA PHE A 167 -21.28 -1.76 -1.84
C PHE A 167 -21.19 -2.91 -0.81
N ARG A 168 -20.26 -2.83 0.16
CA ARG A 168 -19.99 -3.92 1.12
C ARG A 168 -19.27 -3.44 2.39
N GLU A 169 -19.38 -4.24 3.45
CA GLU A 169 -18.55 -4.11 4.64
C GLU A 169 -17.26 -4.92 4.48
N MET A 170 -16.12 -4.31 4.82
CA MET A 170 -14.83 -4.98 4.93
C MET A 170 -14.87 -6.02 6.08
N PRO A 171 -14.67 -7.32 5.81
CA PRO A 171 -14.71 -8.34 6.86
C PRO A 171 -13.64 -8.09 7.92
N LYS A 172 -14.02 -8.12 9.21
CA LYS A 172 -13.10 -7.88 10.34
C LYS A 172 -11.89 -8.81 10.31
N GLN A 173 -12.14 -10.09 10.03
CA GLN A 173 -11.10 -11.11 10.00
C GLN A 173 -10.09 -10.84 8.86
N SER A 174 -10.57 -10.54 7.66
CA SER A 174 -9.71 -10.18 6.52
C SER A 174 -8.87 -8.92 6.79
N LEU A 175 -9.43 -7.90 7.44
CA LEU A 175 -8.66 -6.72 7.86
C LEU A 175 -7.56 -7.09 8.86
N LYS A 176 -7.87 -7.92 9.86
CA LYS A 176 -6.89 -8.40 10.85
C LYS A 176 -5.77 -9.18 10.17
N ASP A 177 -6.11 -10.06 9.24
CA ASP A 177 -5.14 -10.88 8.51
C ASP A 177 -4.27 -10.01 7.60
N ALA A 178 -4.86 -9.08 6.86
CA ALA A 178 -4.13 -8.15 6.00
C ALA A 178 -3.16 -7.26 6.80
N THR A 179 -3.62 -6.65 7.90
CA THR A 179 -2.76 -5.81 8.76
C THR A 179 -1.63 -6.61 9.43
N GLY A 180 -1.89 -7.87 9.78
CA GLY A 180 -0.88 -8.82 10.25
C GLY A 180 0.16 -9.15 9.17
N LEU A 181 -0.29 -9.50 7.97
CA LEU A 181 0.57 -9.81 6.82
C LEU A 181 1.43 -8.61 6.41
N LEU A 182 0.86 -7.42 6.31
CA LEU A 182 1.58 -6.18 6.02
C LEU A 182 2.72 -5.96 7.04
N THR A 183 2.42 -6.14 8.33
CA THR A 183 3.43 -6.00 9.39
C THR A 183 4.52 -7.08 9.28
N LYS A 184 4.16 -8.32 8.96
CA LYS A 184 5.10 -9.43 8.77
C LYS A 184 6.02 -9.18 7.58
N LEU A 185 5.46 -8.75 6.45
CA LEU A 185 6.20 -8.41 5.23
C LEU A 185 7.20 -7.28 5.49
N PHE A 186 6.77 -6.22 6.19
CA PHE A 186 7.68 -5.14 6.58
C PHE A 186 8.90 -5.69 7.33
N TRP A 187 8.69 -6.50 8.37
CA TRP A 187 9.81 -7.05 9.15
C TRP A 187 10.68 -8.01 8.35
N MET A 188 10.10 -8.78 7.43
CA MET A 188 10.87 -9.67 6.56
C MET A 188 11.81 -8.87 5.66
N VAL A 189 11.29 -7.85 4.99
CA VAL A 189 12.06 -6.95 4.11
C VAL A 189 13.10 -6.16 4.89
N TYR A 190 12.73 -5.62 6.05
CA TYR A 190 13.63 -4.86 6.89
C TYR A 190 14.80 -5.72 7.41
N LYS A 191 14.55 -6.99 7.76
CA LYS A 191 15.62 -7.94 8.13
C LYS A 191 16.56 -8.23 6.96
N ARG A 192 16.05 -8.36 5.73
CA ARG A 192 16.89 -8.54 4.53
C ARG A 192 17.77 -7.32 4.30
N TYR A 193 17.22 -6.12 4.45
CA TYR A 193 17.97 -4.86 4.41
C TYR A 193 19.12 -4.86 5.41
N LEU A 194 18.84 -5.14 6.69
CA LEU A 194 19.88 -5.15 7.73
C LEU A 194 21.02 -6.15 7.42
N ARG A 195 20.69 -7.34 6.89
CA ARG A 195 21.70 -8.31 6.45
C ARG A 195 22.57 -7.79 5.31
N LYS A 196 21.94 -7.20 4.28
CA LYS A 196 22.69 -6.61 3.14
C LYS A 196 23.65 -5.52 3.61
N ARG A 197 23.24 -4.66 4.55
CA ARG A 197 24.13 -3.66 5.15
C ARG A 197 25.29 -4.29 5.91
N GLN A 198 25.00 -5.30 6.73
CA GLN A 198 26.03 -5.97 7.50
C GLN A 198 27.09 -6.59 6.57
N MET A 199 26.66 -7.23 5.49
CA MET A 199 27.58 -7.76 4.47
C MET A 199 28.39 -6.64 3.78
N ALA A 200 27.78 -5.51 3.42
CA ALA A 200 28.50 -4.39 2.81
C ALA A 200 29.61 -3.85 3.74
N LYS A 201 29.33 -3.73 5.04
CA LYS A 201 30.32 -3.36 6.06
C LYS A 201 31.45 -4.38 6.18
N GLU A 202 31.11 -5.66 6.21
CA GLU A 202 32.10 -6.76 6.24
C GLU A 202 33.00 -6.78 5.00
N MET A 203 32.49 -6.32 3.85
CA MET A 203 33.21 -6.25 2.57
C MET A 203 33.95 -4.92 2.34
N GLY A 204 33.82 -3.95 3.24
CA GLY A 204 34.44 -2.62 3.09
C GLY A 204 33.89 -1.83 1.91
N TRP A 205 32.61 -2.03 1.57
CA TRP A 205 31.92 -1.36 0.46
C TRP A 205 31.11 -0.13 0.90
N ASP A 206 31.40 0.39 2.10
CA ASP A 206 30.79 1.61 2.65
C ASP A 206 31.21 2.87 1.90
#